data_AF-K9TRC4-F1
#
_entry.id   AF-K9TRC4-F1
#
_cell.length_a   1.000
_cell.length_b   1.000
_cell.length_c   1.000
_cell.angle_alpha   90.00
_cell.angle_beta   90.00
_cell.angle_gamma   90.00
#
_symmetry.space_group_name_H-M   'P 1'
#
loop_
_entity.id
_entity.type
_entity.pdbx_description
1 polymer ?
#
loop_
_entity_poly.entity_id
_entity_poly.type
_entity_poly.pdbx_seq_one_letter_code
_entity_poly.pdbx_strand_id
1 'polypeptide(L)'
;MQLTRVDGIARGLALEAIASYKIHLSPRKGFACAHRMLHQDESCSDYIYRMFSSENFLAAVAHSGERFRACANAHQSLKGTSKSGFGCIVLPCCLPL
;
A
#
# COMPACT_ATOMS: atom_id res chain seq x y z
N MET A 1 4.82 -22.04 23.52
CA MET A 1 4.55 -22.45 22.12
C MET A 1 3.13 -22.10 21.66
N GLN A 2 2.63 -20.89 21.96
CA GLN A 2 1.26 -20.47 21.61
C GLN A 2 1.24 -19.18 20.75
N LEU A 3 2.28 -18.35 20.85
CA LEU A 3 2.44 -17.15 20.01
C LEU A 3 2.53 -17.45 18.50
N THR A 4 3.20 -18.53 18.11
CA THR A 4 3.46 -18.84 16.69
C THR A 4 2.21 -19.25 15.92
N ARG A 5 1.25 -19.91 16.58
CA ARG A 5 0.00 -20.37 15.95
C ARG A 5 -0.95 -19.20 15.68
N VAL A 6 -1.04 -18.27 16.64
CA VAL A 6 -1.83 -17.05 16.50
C VAL A 6 -1.19 -16.12 15.46
N ASP A 7 0.15 -16.01 15.45
CA ASP A 7 0.89 -15.24 14.44
C ASP A 7 0.64 -15.77 13.02
N GLY A 8 0.70 -17.09 12.81
CA GLY A 8 0.41 -17.70 11.51
C GLY A 8 -1.02 -17.45 11.02
N ILE A 9 -2.02 -17.57 11.90
CA ILE A 9 -3.43 -17.28 11.56
C ILE A 9 -3.61 -15.79 11.23
N ALA A 10 -3.05 -14.90 12.06
CA ALA A 10 -3.13 -13.45 11.86
C ALA A 10 -2.47 -13.01 10.53
N ARG A 11 -1.31 -13.59 10.20
CA ARG A 11 -0.62 -13.34 8.93
C ARG A 11 -1.43 -13.85 7.74
N GLY A 12 -2.01 -15.05 7.83
CA GLY A 12 -2.88 -15.58 6.77
C GLY A 12 -4.09 -14.67 6.51
N LEU A 13 -4.78 -14.25 7.57
CA LEU A 13 -5.89 -13.30 7.47
C LEU A 13 -5.46 -11.95 6.90
N ALA A 14 -4.28 -11.45 7.29
CA ALA A 14 -3.74 -10.21 6.75
C ALA A 14 -3.44 -10.31 5.25
N LEU A 15 -2.81 -11.40 4.80
CA LEU A 15 -2.51 -11.62 3.38
C LEU A 15 -3.78 -11.73 2.54
N GLU A 16 -4.80 -12.45 3.01
CA GLU A 16 -6.11 -12.54 2.34
C GLU A 16 -6.81 -11.17 2.31
N ALA A 17 -6.74 -10.40 3.39
CA ALA A 17 -7.28 -9.04 3.43
C ALA A 17 -6.56 -8.11 2.43
N ILE A 18 -5.23 -8.21 2.31
CA ILE A 18 -4.45 -7.41 1.36
C ILE A 18 -4.73 -7.85 -0.08
N ALA A 19 -4.81 -9.16 -0.34
CA ALA A 19 -5.12 -9.69 -1.67
C ALA A 19 -6.51 -9.27 -2.13
N SER A 20 -7.52 -9.43 -1.26
CA SER A 20 -8.89 -8.99 -1.55
C SER A 20 -8.97 -7.47 -1.74
N TYR A 21 -8.25 -6.67 -0.93
CA TYR A 21 -8.11 -5.23 -1.13
C TYR A 21 -7.52 -4.91 -2.51
N LYS A 22 -6.44 -5.57 -2.93
CA LYS A 22 -5.78 -5.35 -4.23
C LYS A 22 -6.68 -5.69 -5.42
N ILE A 23 -7.50 -6.74 -5.30
CA ILE A 23 -8.38 -7.20 -6.39
C ILE A 23 -9.66 -6.34 -6.47
N HIS A 24 -10.26 -5.98 -5.33
CA HIS A 24 -11.61 -5.40 -5.33
C HIS A 24 -11.61 -3.89 -5.11
N LEU A 25 -10.71 -3.37 -4.27
CA LEU A 25 -10.76 -1.99 -3.80
C LEU A 25 -9.72 -1.11 -4.46
N SER A 26 -8.49 -1.59 -4.58
CA SER A 26 -7.39 -0.88 -5.24
C SER A 26 -7.71 -0.44 -6.67
N PRO A 27 -8.34 -1.26 -7.54
CA PRO A 27 -8.60 -0.88 -8.93
C PRO A 27 -9.71 0.17 -9.04
N ARG A 28 -10.68 0.15 -8.12
CA ARG A 28 -11.82 1.09 -8.11
C ARG A 28 -11.46 2.46 -7.56
N LYS A 29 -10.36 2.57 -6.80
CA LYS A 29 -9.99 3.79 -6.08
C LYS A 29 -9.29 4.83 -6.96
N GLY A 30 -8.76 4.44 -8.12
CA GLY A 30 -8.04 5.35 -9.01
C GLY A 30 -6.82 6.04 -8.38
N PHE A 31 -6.28 5.47 -7.29
CA PHE A 31 -5.19 6.06 -6.51
C PHE A 31 -3.85 5.43 -6.89
N ALA A 32 -2.86 6.26 -7.24
CA ALA A 32 -1.47 5.81 -7.39
C ALA A 32 -0.72 6.11 -6.11
N CYS A 33 0.05 5.13 -5.66
CA CYS A 33 0.91 5.27 -4.49
C CYS A 33 1.96 6.37 -4.76
N ALA A 34 1.94 7.44 -3.96
CA ALA A 34 2.89 8.54 -4.06
C ALA A 34 4.35 8.09 -3.93
N HIS A 35 4.62 7.09 -3.06
CA HIS A 35 5.96 6.51 -2.93
C HIS A 35 6.42 5.84 -4.23
N ARG A 36 5.54 5.06 -4.88
CA ARG A 36 5.83 4.46 -6.19
C ARG A 36 6.03 5.54 -7.25
N MET A 37 5.23 6.60 -7.24
CA MET A 37 5.37 7.68 -8.22
C MET A 37 6.68 8.44 -8.07
N LEU A 38 7.10 8.73 -6.83
CA LEU A 38 8.30 9.49 -6.55
C LEU A 38 9.59 8.67 -6.68
N HIS A 39 9.57 7.41 -6.21
CA HIS A 39 10.76 6.56 -6.15
C HIS A 39 10.81 5.47 -7.25
N GLN A 40 9.75 5.33 -8.05
CA GLN A 40 9.62 4.28 -9.08
C GLN A 40 9.78 2.84 -8.54
N ASP A 41 9.45 2.65 -7.26
CA ASP A 41 9.61 1.41 -6.50
C ASP A 41 8.25 0.70 -6.28
N GLU A 42 8.23 -0.42 -5.56
CA GLU A 42 7.03 -1.15 -5.20
C GLU A 42 5.97 -0.27 -4.51
N SER A 43 4.71 -0.58 -4.77
CA SER A 43 3.59 0.10 -4.12
C SER A 43 3.55 -0.22 -2.62
N CYS A 44 2.97 0.65 -1.79
CA CYS A 44 2.79 0.36 -0.36
C CYS A 44 2.07 -0.97 -0.14
N SER A 45 1.07 -1.32 -0.96
CA SER A 45 0.36 -2.59 -0.85
C SER A 45 1.23 -3.80 -1.18
N ASP A 46 2.14 -3.69 -2.16
CA ASP A 46 3.06 -4.79 -2.52
C ASP A 46 4.14 -4.97 -1.45
N TYR A 47 4.69 -3.86 -0.94
CA TYR A 47 5.64 -3.86 0.17
C TYR A 47 5.05 -4.54 1.40
N ILE A 48 3.84 -4.12 1.79
CA ILE A 48 3.16 -4.67 2.97
C ILE A 48 2.87 -6.15 2.78
N TYR A 49 2.38 -6.56 1.60
CA TYR A 49 2.18 -7.98 1.29
C TYR A 49 3.48 -8.79 1.44
N ARG A 50 4.61 -8.26 0.96
CA ARG A 50 5.92 -8.89 1.12
C ARG A 50 6.34 -8.99 2.59
N MET A 51 6.14 -7.94 3.38
CA MET A 51 6.48 -7.94 4.81
C MET A 51 5.67 -8.99 5.59
N PHE A 52 4.35 -9.06 5.38
CA PHE A 52 3.51 -10.08 6.01
C PHE A 52 3.85 -11.51 5.54
N SER A 53 4.44 -11.66 4.35
CA SER A 53 4.89 -12.96 3.82
C SER A 53 6.26 -13.39 4.38
N SER A 54 7.14 -12.46 4.71
CA SER A 54 8.54 -12.74 5.10
C SER A 54 8.82 -12.63 6.59
N GLU A 55 8.05 -11.84 7.34
CA GLU A 55 8.31 -11.53 8.74
C GLU A 55 7.15 -11.92 9.67
N ASN A 56 7.39 -11.89 10.98
CA ASN A 56 6.35 -12.06 12.00
C ASN A 56 5.37 -10.88 11.99
N PHE A 57 4.14 -11.08 12.45
CA PHE A 57 3.06 -10.11 12.31
C PHE A 57 3.41 -8.72 12.88
N LEU A 58 4.00 -8.66 14.07
CA LEU A 58 4.34 -7.39 14.73
C LEU A 58 5.43 -6.60 13.97
N ALA A 59 6.44 -7.31 13.44
CA ALA A 59 7.48 -6.68 12.63
C ALA A 59 6.88 -6.16 11.32
N ALA A 60 6.06 -6.97 10.66
CA ALA A 60 5.37 -6.57 9.44
C ALA A 60 4.48 -5.33 9.66
N VAL A 61 3.78 -5.21 10.80
CA VAL A 61 3.00 -4.02 11.16
C VAL A 61 3.89 -2.78 11.36
N ALA A 62 5.01 -2.92 12.07
CA ALA A 62 5.95 -1.82 12.28
C ALA A 62 6.54 -1.32 10.95
N HIS A 63 6.99 -2.22 10.09
CA HIS A 63 7.50 -1.90 8.76
C HIS A 63 6.43 -1.29 7.84
N SER A 64 5.17 -1.74 7.96
CA SER A 64 4.04 -1.14 7.24
C SER A 64 3.84 0.32 7.62
N GLY A 65 3.90 0.64 8.93
CA GLY A 65 3.80 2.00 9.44
C GLY A 65 4.88 2.92 8.89
N GLU A 66 6.14 2.45 8.87
CA GLU A 66 7.25 3.22 8.32
C GLU A 66 7.09 3.48 6.81
N ARG A 67 6.67 2.46 6.04
CA ARG A 67 6.38 2.63 4.60
C ARG A 67 5.26 3.62 4.36
N PHE A 68 4.22 3.65 5.21
CA PHE A 68 3.14 4.63 5.10
C PHE A 68 3.62 6.06 5.40
N ARG A 69 4.49 6.25 6.41
CA ARG A 69 5.11 7.56 6.69
C ARG A 69 5.94 8.03 5.50
N ALA A 70 6.76 7.15 4.93
CA ALA A 70 7.53 7.46 3.73
C ALA A 70 6.62 7.84 2.54
N CYS A 71 5.51 7.11 2.34
CA CYS A 71 4.53 7.46 1.31
C CYS A 71 3.82 8.80 1.56
N ALA A 72 3.55 9.15 2.81
CA ALA A 72 2.99 10.44 3.17
C ALA A 72 3.97 11.59 2.88
N ASN A 73 5.25 11.39 3.17
CA ASN A 73 6.32 12.35 2.84
C ASN A 73 6.50 12.50 1.32
N ALA A 74 6.47 11.39 0.59
CA ALA A 74 6.49 11.41 -0.88
C ALA A 74 5.28 12.18 -1.45
N HIS A 75 4.09 11.99 -0.86
CA HIS A 75 2.89 12.72 -1.24
C HIS A 75 3.01 14.23 -0.99
N GLN A 76 3.61 14.64 0.13
CA GLN A 76 3.88 16.05 0.42
C GLN A 76 4.85 16.65 -0.59
N SER A 77 5.89 15.90 -0.96
CA SER A 77 6.87 16.31 -1.97
C SER A 77 6.21 16.50 -3.33
N LEU A 78 5.38 15.54 -3.75
CA LEU A 78 4.61 15.63 -5.00
C LEU A 78 3.57 16.76 -4.99
N LYS A 79 2.93 17.04 -3.85
CA LYS A 79 2.04 18.20 -3.68
C LYS A 79 2.79 19.52 -3.82
N GLY A 80 4.04 19.60 -3.36
CA GLY A 80 4.89 20.77 -3.53
C GLY A 80 5.34 21.00 -4.98
N THR A 81 5.47 19.92 -5.77
CA THR A 81 5.95 19.97 -7.16
C THR A 81 4.86 19.99 -8.22
N SER A 82 3.62 19.60 -7.91
CA SER A 82 2.59 19.41 -8.94
C SER A 82 1.22 19.95 -8.55
N LYS A 83 0.85 21.08 -9.17
CA LYS A 83 -0.52 21.31 -9.67
C LYS A 83 -0.81 20.27 -10.75
N SER A 84 -1.07 19.02 -10.41
CA SER A 84 -1.64 18.01 -11.32
C SER A 84 -2.30 16.93 -10.46
N GLY A 85 -3.61 16.79 -10.65
CA GLY A 85 -4.52 16.18 -9.68
C GLY A 85 -4.26 14.71 -9.41
N PHE A 86 -4.32 14.34 -8.13
CA PHE A 86 -4.60 12.97 -7.70
C PHE A 86 -5.93 12.95 -6.95
N GLY A 87 -6.99 13.23 -7.71
CA GLY A 87 -8.37 13.10 -7.29
C GLY A 87 -9.18 12.58 -8.48
N CYS A 88 -9.20 11.27 -8.68
CA CYS A 88 -10.21 10.64 -9.51
C CYS A 88 -11.26 10.00 -8.59
N ILE A 89 -12.17 10.84 -8.09
CA ILE A 89 -13.50 10.39 -7.65
C ILE A 89 -14.29 10.19 -8.94
N VAL A 90 -14.40 8.93 -9.36
CA VAL A 90 -15.43 8.37 -10.27
C VAL A 90 -16.08 9.36 -11.24
N LEU A 91 -15.54 9.47 -12.46
CA LEU A 91 -16.30 9.50 -13.71
C LEU A 91 -15.33 9.23 -14.89
N PRO A 92 -15.75 8.44 -15.90
CA PRO A 92 -14.88 7.78 -16.85
C PRO A 92 -14.42 8.79 -17.90
N CYS A 93 -13.12 8.91 -18.14
CA CYS A 93 -12.52 9.23 -19.45
C CYS A 93 -11.02 9.48 -19.28
N CYS A 94 -10.24 8.63 -19.95
CA CYS A 94 -9.15 9.00 -20.84
C CYS A 94 -8.23 10.17 -20.44
N LEU A 95 -6.96 9.89 -20.11
CA LEU A 95 -5.87 10.28 -21.02
C LEU A 95 -4.57 9.51 -20.73
N PRO A 96 -3.91 8.95 -21.75
CA PRO A 96 -2.60 8.31 -21.65
C PRO A 96 -1.47 9.36 -21.70
N LEU A 97 -0.35 8.99 -21.06
CA LEU A 97 1.04 9.43 -21.26
C LEU A 97 1.29 10.92 -21.53
#